data_AF-A0A2P2MR39-F1
#
_entry.id   AF-A0A2P2MR39-F1
#
_cell.length_a   1.000
_cell.length_b   1.000
_cell.length_c   1.000
_cell.angle_alpha   90.00
_cell.angle_beta   90.00
_cell.angle_gamma   90.00
#
_symmetry.space_group_name_H-M   'P 1'
#
loop_
_entity.id
_entity.type
_entity.pdbx_description
1 polymer ?
#
loop_
_entity_poly.entity_id
_entity_poly.type
_entity_poly.pdbx_seq_one_letter_code
_entity_poly.pdbx_strand_id
1 'polypeptide(L)'
;MQHQEGSADLAHFHSTMQAIEQACASFQVCITPAAEATIRALNQSPQPYNVCKHILENSQVANARFQAAAAIRDAAIREWSFLTSEDKKNLIRYLCFKNIWLQFL
;
A
#
# COMPACT_ATOMS: atom_id res chain seq x y z
N MET A 1 11.96 -43.39 21.85
CA MET A 1 12.34 -41.99 22.16
C MET A 1 12.02 -41.15 20.93
N GLN A 2 10.83 -40.55 20.83
CA GLN A 2 10.33 -39.86 19.61
C GLN A 2 9.51 -38.58 19.95
N HIS A 3 9.98 -37.75 20.88
CA HIS A 3 9.27 -36.51 21.25
C HIS A 3 10.14 -35.23 21.16
N GLN A 4 11.37 -35.31 20.66
CA GLN A 4 12.30 -34.17 20.70
C GLN A 4 12.28 -33.30 19.42
N GLU A 5 12.01 -33.88 18.24
CA GLU A 5 12.10 -33.15 16.95
C GLU A 5 11.00 -32.09 16.77
N GLY A 6 9.74 -32.40 17.12
CA GLY A 6 8.63 -31.44 16.97
C GLY A 6 8.74 -30.22 17.90
N SER A 7 9.41 -30.37 19.05
CA SER A 7 9.65 -29.28 20.00
C SER A 7 10.73 -28.31 19.50
N ALA A 8 11.79 -28.84 18.88
CA ALA A 8 12.88 -28.01 18.33
C ALA A 8 12.41 -27.21 17.11
N ASP A 9 11.56 -27.81 16.28
CA ASP A 9 10.97 -27.15 15.10
C ASP A 9 10.00 -26.03 15.49
N LEU A 10 9.16 -26.25 16.51
CA LEU A 10 8.30 -25.21 17.07
C LEU A 10 9.11 -24.07 17.71
N ALA A 11 10.19 -24.38 18.43
CA ALA A 11 11.06 -23.36 19.02
C ALA A 11 11.76 -22.51 17.94
N HIS A 12 12.22 -23.14 16.86
CA HIS A 12 12.81 -22.44 15.72
C HIS A 12 11.79 -21.54 15.01
N PHE A 13 10.56 -22.02 14.82
CA PHE A 13 9.46 -21.24 14.27
C PHE A 13 9.15 -19.99 15.10
N HIS A 14 9.02 -20.13 16.43
CA HIS A 14 8.79 -19.00 17.33
C HIS A 14 9.94 -18.00 17.33
N SER A 15 11.20 -18.46 17.31
CA SER A 15 12.37 -17.59 17.23
C SER A 15 12.40 -16.81 15.91
N THR A 16 12.00 -17.44 14.81
CA THR A 16 11.93 -16.79 13.50
C THR A 16 10.84 -15.73 13.48
N MET A 17 9.65 -16.03 14.03
CA MET A 17 8.57 -15.05 14.17
C MET A 17 9.01 -13.82 14.98
N GLN A 18 9.65 -14.05 16.14
CA GLN A 18 10.08 -12.96 17.02
C GLN A 18 11.16 -12.08 16.37
N ALA A 19 12.07 -12.67 15.59
CA ALA A 19 13.07 -11.92 14.83
C ALA A 19 12.43 -11.06 13.73
N ILE A 20 11.40 -11.57 13.05
CA ILE A 20 10.63 -10.80 12.06
C ILE A 20 9.89 -9.64 12.74
N GLU A 21 9.22 -9.88 13.87
CA GLU A 21 8.51 -8.84 14.62
C GLU A 21 9.46 -7.73 15.10
N GLN A 22 10.64 -8.08 15.61
CA GLN A 22 11.67 -7.11 16.01
C GLN A 22 12.23 -6.32 14.82
N ALA A 23 12.45 -6.99 13.70
CA ALA A 23 12.87 -6.32 12.47
C ALA A 23 11.79 -5.32 12.03
N CYS A 24 10.52 -5.75 11.96
CA CYS A 24 9.38 -4.92 11.58
C CYS A 24 9.15 -3.74 12.56
N ALA A 25 9.34 -3.94 13.86
CA ALA A 25 9.27 -2.88 14.86
C ALA A 25 10.38 -1.82 14.66
N SER A 26 11.55 -2.25 14.18
CA SER A 26 12.66 -1.36 13.84
C SER A 26 12.42 -0.60 12.53
N PHE A 27 11.62 -1.17 11.61
CA PHE A 27 11.15 -0.52 10.39
C PHE A 27 9.95 0.41 10.63
N GLN A 28 9.86 1.08 11.80
CA GLN A 28 8.84 2.09 12.01
C GLN A 28 9.12 3.28 11.07
N VAL A 29 8.62 3.14 9.84
CA VAL A 29 8.74 4.07 8.73
C VAL A 29 8.25 5.40 9.25
N CYS A 30 9.18 6.34 9.41
CA CYS A 30 8.92 7.69 9.91
C CYS A 30 8.03 8.44 8.90
N ILE A 31 6.74 8.15 8.91
CA ILE A 31 5.72 9.06 8.45
C ILE A 31 5.46 9.95 9.64
N THR A 32 6.00 11.17 9.60
CA THR A 32 5.67 12.16 10.62
C THR A 32 4.14 12.36 10.63
N PRO A 33 3.50 12.63 11.78
CA PRO A 33 2.06 12.84 11.83
C PRO A 33 1.56 13.92 10.85
N ALA A 34 2.41 14.89 10.51
CA ALA A 34 2.15 15.90 9.49
C ALA A 34 2.11 15.34 8.05
N ALA A 35 3.00 14.40 7.72
CA ALA A 35 2.98 13.69 6.44
C ALA A 35 1.74 12.79 6.33
N GLU A 36 1.37 12.10 7.42
CA GLU A 36 0.15 11.29 7.48
C GLU A 36 -1.10 12.15 7.29
N ALA A 37 -1.19 13.30 7.96
CA ALA A 37 -2.31 14.24 7.80
C ALA A 37 -2.44 14.73 6.35
N THR A 38 -1.30 14.98 5.67
CA THR A 38 -1.28 15.41 4.27
C THR A 38 -1.76 14.31 3.32
N ILE A 39 -1.27 13.07 3.51
CA ILE A 39 -1.70 11.90 2.72
C ILE A 39 -3.18 11.61 2.96
N ARG A 40 -3.64 11.72 4.21
CA ARG A 40 -5.03 11.53 4.59
C ARG A 40 -5.93 12.58 3.95
N ALA A 41 -5.52 13.85 3.94
CA ALA A 41 -6.25 14.93 3.27
C ALA A 41 -6.36 14.67 1.76
N LEU A 42 -5.28 14.20 1.11
CA LEU A 42 -5.31 13.78 -0.29
C LEU A 42 -6.32 12.66 -0.52
N ASN A 43 -6.33 11.64 0.34
CA ASN A 43 -7.25 10.50 0.26
C ASN A 43 -8.72 10.89 0.47
N GLN A 44 -8.99 11.95 1.23
CA GLN A 44 -10.34 12.44 1.53
C GLN A 44 -10.84 13.45 0.50
N SER A 45 -9.96 13.99 -0.35
CA SER A 45 -10.36 14.92 -1.41
C SER A 45 -11.24 14.21 -2.44
N PRO A 46 -12.31 14.84 -2.93
CA PRO A 46 -13.05 14.34 -4.09
C PRO A 46 -12.11 14.31 -5.30
N GLN A 47 -12.15 13.20 -6.04
CA GLN A 47 -11.37 12.98 -7.27
C GLN A 47 -9.84 13.21 -7.14
N PRO A 48 -9.14 12.46 -6.26
CA PRO A 48 -7.69 12.63 -6.07
C PRO A 48 -6.86 12.13 -7.27
N TYR A 49 -7.50 11.55 -8.29
CA TYR A 49 -6.88 10.89 -9.43
C TYR A 49 -5.82 11.75 -10.13
N ASN A 50 -6.08 13.05 -10.36
CA ASN A 50 -5.13 13.90 -11.09
C ASN A 50 -3.85 14.17 -10.29
N VAL A 51 -3.99 14.45 -9.00
CA VAL A 51 -2.85 14.68 -8.11
C VAL A 51 -2.05 13.38 -7.95
N CYS A 52 -2.73 12.25 -7.73
CA CYS A 52 -2.06 10.96 -7.58
C CYS A 52 -1.34 10.52 -8.86
N LYS A 53 -1.93 10.75 -10.04
CA LYS A 53 -1.26 10.51 -11.33
C LYS A 53 0.02 11.34 -11.46
N HIS A 54 -0.02 12.62 -11.08
CA HIS A 54 1.15 13.48 -11.09
C HIS A 54 2.26 12.98 -10.14
N ILE A 55 1.90 12.55 -8.92
CA ILE A 55 2.85 11.98 -7.96
C ILE A 55 3.51 10.71 -8.51
N LEU A 56 2.72 9.82 -9.12
CA LEU A 56 3.21 8.58 -9.72
C LEU A 56 4.21 8.82 -10.87
N GLU A 57 4.05 9.92 -11.60
CA GLU A 57 4.89 10.26 -12.75
C GLU A 57 6.15 11.05 -12.37
N ASN A 58 6.07 11.90 -11.34
CA ASN A 58 7.10 12.91 -11.08
C ASN A 58 7.87 12.70 -9.77
N SER A 59 7.24 12.11 -8.74
CA SER A 59 7.92 11.91 -7.45
C SER A 59 9.03 10.88 -7.61
N GLN A 60 10.20 11.07 -6.99
CA GLN A 60 11.27 10.05 -6.91
C GLN A 60 11.20 9.21 -5.63
N VAL A 61 10.27 9.53 -4.74
CA VAL A 61 10.11 8.86 -3.46
C VAL A 61 9.18 7.66 -3.61
N ALA A 62 9.72 6.44 -3.44
CA ALA A 62 8.94 5.20 -3.59
C ALA A 62 7.71 5.17 -2.68
N ASN A 63 7.84 5.61 -1.42
CA ASN A 63 6.72 5.69 -0.48
C ASN A 63 5.62 6.65 -0.98
N ALA A 64 5.97 7.81 -1.56
CA ALA A 64 4.98 8.74 -2.08
C ALA A 64 4.22 8.15 -3.28
N ARG A 65 4.91 7.42 -4.18
CA ARG A 65 4.28 6.69 -5.29
C ARG A 65 3.35 5.59 -4.77
N PHE A 66 3.77 4.84 -3.74
CA PHE A 66 2.95 3.81 -3.11
C PHE A 66 1.67 4.38 -2.48
N GLN A 67 1.80 5.46 -1.70
CA GLN A 67 0.66 6.14 -1.08
C GLN A 67 -0.29 6.73 -2.13
N ALA A 68 0.22 7.28 -3.23
CA ALA A 68 -0.60 7.77 -4.35
C ALA A 68 -1.35 6.63 -5.08
N ALA A 69 -0.72 5.46 -5.23
CA ALA A 69 -1.39 4.28 -5.78
C ALA A 69 -2.51 3.77 -4.85
N ALA A 70 -2.24 3.72 -3.54
CA ALA A 70 -3.24 3.37 -2.53
C ALA A 70 -4.41 4.37 -2.52
N ALA A 71 -4.12 5.67 -2.61
CA ALA A 71 -5.11 6.74 -2.71
C ALA A 71 -6.06 6.57 -3.90
N ILE A 72 -5.52 6.25 -5.08
CA ILE A 72 -6.31 6.00 -6.29
C ILE A 72 -7.22 4.79 -6.07
N ARG A 73 -6.71 3.70 -5.51
CA ARG A 73 -7.50 2.50 -5.23
C ARG A 73 -8.64 2.81 -4.26
N ASP A 74 -8.36 3.48 -3.15
CA ASP A 74 -9.35 3.76 -2.11
C ASP A 74 -10.44 4.72 -2.63
N ALA A 75 -10.06 5.74 -3.42
CA ALA A 75 -11.02 6.61 -4.09
C ALA A 75 -11.86 5.86 -5.14
N ALA A 76 -11.23 4.99 -5.92
CA ALA A 76 -11.91 4.17 -6.91
C ALA A 76 -12.97 3.27 -6.26
N ILE A 77 -12.65 2.61 -5.13
CA ILE A 77 -13.60 1.76 -4.40
C ILE A 77 -14.81 2.57 -3.90
N ARG A 78 -14.57 3.76 -3.32
CA ARG A 78 -15.65 4.60 -2.76
C ARG A 78 -16.55 5.21 -3.83
N GLU A 79 -15.95 5.65 -4.94
CA GLU A 79 -16.64 6.47 -5.93
C GLU A 79 -17.04 5.67 -7.19
N TRP A 80 -16.73 4.37 -7.26
CA TRP A 80 -16.92 3.55 -8.47
C TRP A 80 -18.33 3.66 -9.07
N SER A 81 -19.37 3.63 -8.24
CA SER A 81 -20.76 3.73 -8.70
C SER A 81 -21.07 5.08 -9.35
N PHE A 82 -20.39 6.15 -8.95
CA PHE A 82 -20.60 7.52 -9.42
C PHE A 82 -19.73 7.90 -10.62
N LEU A 83 -18.67 7.13 -10.91
CA LEU A 83 -17.81 7.36 -12.08
C LEU A 83 -18.54 7.03 -13.39
N THR A 84 -18.32 7.88 -14.39
CA THR A 84 -18.81 7.64 -15.75
C THR A 84 -18.15 6.39 -16.36
N SER A 85 -18.78 5.80 -17.37
CA SER A 85 -18.21 4.66 -18.09
C SER A 85 -16.86 4.99 -18.73
N GLU A 86 -16.63 6.25 -19.09
CA GLU A 86 -15.37 6.72 -19.67
C GLU A 86 -14.27 6.84 -18.60
N ASP A 87 -14.60 7.44 -17.46
CA ASP A 87 -13.67 7.56 -16.33
C ASP A 87 -13.23 6.19 -15.82
N LYS A 88 -14.16 5.22 -15.75
CA LYS A 88 -13.86 3.84 -15.39
C LYS A 88 -12.86 3.21 -16.36
N LYS A 89 -13.06 3.35 -17.67
CA LYS A 89 -12.14 2.81 -18.69
C LYS A 89 -10.75 3.43 -18.57
N ASN A 90 -10.69 4.76 -18.43
CA ASN A 90 -9.43 5.48 -18.30
C ASN A 90 -8.68 5.08 -17.03
N LEU A 91 -9.40 4.89 -15.92
CA LEU A 91 -8.84 4.45 -14.65
C LEU A 91 -8.31 3.01 -14.71
N ILE A 92 -9.09 2.07 -15.27
CA ILE A 92 -8.66 0.68 -15.47
C ILE A 92 -7.40 0.65 -16.34
N ARG A 93 -7.40 1.38 -17.47
CA ARG A 93 -6.25 1.45 -18.38
C ARG A 93 -5.00 1.95 -17.66
N TYR A 94 -5.13 3.03 -16.87
CA TYR A 94 -4.02 3.59 -16.12
C TYR A 94 -3.47 2.61 -15.07
N LEU A 95 -4.34 1.97 -14.29
CA LEU A 95 -3.96 1.03 -13.24
C LEU A 95 -3.32 -0.25 -13.80
N CYS A 96 -3.85 -0.79 -14.90
CA CYS A 96 -3.27 -1.95 -15.59
C CYS A 96 -1.90 -1.63 -16.20
N PHE A 97 -1.76 -0.48 -16.86
CA PHE A 97 -0.50 -0.12 -17.52
C PHE A 97 0.64 0.12 -16.52
N LYS A 98 0.33 0.66 -15.35
CA LYS A 98 1.33 0.94 -14.30
C LYS A 98 1.62 -0.26 -13.39
N ASN A 99 1.04 -1.45 -13.67
CA ASN A 99 1.18 -2.64 -12.83
C ASN A 99 0.88 -2.37 -11.34
N ILE A 100 0.03 -1.38 -11.04
CA ILE A 100 -0.28 -0.99 -9.66
C ILE A 100 -0.94 -2.15 -8.90
N TRP A 101 -1.64 -3.02 -9.61
CA TRP A 101 -2.21 -4.26 -9.05
C TRP A 101 -1.17 -5.28 -8.60
N LEU A 102 0.05 -5.28 -9.15
CA LEU A 102 1.14 -6.20 -8.76
C LEU A 102 1.91 -5.74 -7.51
N GLN A 103 1.72 -4.50 -7.03
CA GLN A 103 2.28 -4.08 -5.73
C GLN A 103 1.40 -4.47 -4.53
N PHE A 104 0.21 -5.02 -4.79
CA PHE A 104 -0.75 -5.43 -3.75
C PHE A 104 -1.13 -6.92 -3.86
N LEU A 105 -0.43 -7.71 -4.68
CA LEU A 105 -0.46 -9.17 -4.70
C LEU A 105 0.95 -9.69 -4.35
#